data_AF-A0A923QK34-F1
#
_entry.id   AF-A0A923QK34-F1
#
_cell.length_a   1.000
_cell.length_b   1.000
_cell.length_c   1.000
_cell.angle_alpha   90.00
_cell.angle_beta   90.00
_cell.angle_gamma   90.00
#
_symmetry.space_group_name_H-M   'P 1'
#
loop_
_entity.id
_entity.type
_entity.pdbx_description
1 polymer ?
#
loop_
_entity_poly.entity_id
_entity_poly.type
_entity_poly.pdbx_seq_one_letter_code
_entity_poly.pdbx_strand_id
1 'polypeptide(L)'
;MAKLQQLNIFENATADKFEVVRKLPYKFSYKLTDNQGKESRMMIEDWEIGQLYWKCFVRHEGDEVKAVKDVRTKYFNDFAKTKDLHLFLGTTFKFHLRNAHNPFIIIGTFQPKIITQGSLF
;
A
#
# COMPACT_ATOMS: atom_id res chain seq x y z
N MET A 1 -48.33 -14.40 -13.34
CA MET A 1 -46.93 -14.83 -13.43
C MET A 1 -46.04 -13.60 -13.54
N ALA A 2 -45.59 -13.09 -12.39
CA ALA A 2 -44.73 -11.90 -12.32
C ALA A 2 -43.28 -12.33 -12.62
N LYS A 3 -42.86 -12.14 -13.87
CA LYS A 3 -41.49 -12.36 -14.31
C LYS A 3 -40.63 -11.28 -13.66
N LEU A 4 -39.81 -11.65 -12.68
CA LEU A 4 -38.86 -10.78 -12.01
C LEU A 4 -38.03 -10.07 -13.08
N GLN A 5 -38.27 -8.77 -13.26
CA GLN A 5 -37.39 -7.87 -14.00
C GLN A 5 -36.14 -7.67 -13.16
N GLN A 6 -35.27 -8.69 -13.16
CA GLN A 6 -33.93 -8.54 -12.64
C GLN A 6 -33.19 -7.63 -13.62
N LEU A 7 -33.17 -6.34 -13.32
CA LEU A 7 -32.30 -5.38 -14.00
C LEU A 7 -30.87 -5.90 -13.84
N ASN A 8 -30.27 -6.33 -14.95
CA ASN A 8 -28.88 -6.70 -15.00
C ASN A 8 -28.03 -5.47 -14.65
N ILE A 9 -27.61 -5.39 -13.39
CA ILE A 9 -26.78 -4.30 -12.83
C ILE A 9 -25.46 -4.14 -13.62
N PHE A 10 -25.07 -5.16 -14.39
CA PHE A 10 -23.81 -5.23 -15.11
C PHE A 10 -23.93 -5.07 -16.64
N GLU A 11 -25.12 -5.00 -17.23
CA GLU A 11 -25.25 -4.96 -18.71
C GLU A 11 -25.09 -3.55 -19.31
N ASN A 12 -25.35 -2.49 -18.54
CA ASN A 12 -25.25 -1.10 -19.05
C ASN A 12 -23.90 -0.42 -18.76
N ALA A 13 -22.92 -1.12 -18.19
CA ALA A 13 -21.63 -0.53 -17.78
C ALA A 13 -20.49 -0.75 -18.79
N THR A 14 -20.75 -1.38 -19.94
CA THR A 14 -19.68 -1.90 -20.81
C THR A 14 -19.45 -1.13 -22.12
N ALA A 15 -20.21 -0.07 -22.41
CA ALA A 15 -20.14 0.55 -23.74
C ALA A 15 -19.26 1.80 -23.89
N ASP A 16 -18.86 2.55 -22.84
CA ASP A 16 -18.15 3.83 -23.13
C ASP A 16 -17.23 4.45 -22.07
N LYS A 17 -16.90 3.75 -20.97
CA LYS A 17 -16.00 4.32 -19.94
C LYS A 17 -15.05 3.29 -19.34
N PHE A 18 -14.23 2.64 -20.19
CA PHE A 18 -12.96 2.10 -19.70
C PHE A 18 -12.03 3.28 -19.40
N GLU A 19 -12.20 3.93 -18.25
CA GLU A 19 -11.17 4.81 -17.74
C GLU A 19 -9.90 3.98 -17.57
N VAL A 20 -8.88 4.32 -18.36
CA VAL A 20 -7.57 3.66 -18.28
C VAL A 20 -7.05 3.87 -16.87
N VAL A 21 -7.11 2.80 -16.06
CA VAL A 21 -6.59 2.81 -14.69
C VAL A 21 -5.11 3.15 -14.77
N ARG A 22 -4.75 4.33 -14.25
CA ARG A 22 -3.36 4.80 -14.22
C ARG A 22 -2.56 3.91 -13.26
N LYS A 23 -1.73 3.04 -13.83
CA LYS A 23 -0.82 2.19 -13.05
C LYS A 23 0.25 3.05 -12.41
N LEU A 24 0.59 2.75 -11.16
CA LEU A 24 1.70 3.38 -10.46
C LEU A 24 3.03 3.02 -11.16
N PRO A 25 3.86 3.99 -11.60
CA PRO A 25 5.11 3.70 -12.30
C PRO A 25 6.24 3.25 -11.36
N TYR A 26 6.05 3.35 -10.04
CA TYR A 26 7.05 3.04 -9.02
C TYR A 26 6.66 1.84 -8.16
N LYS A 27 7.66 1.11 -7.66
CA LYS A 27 7.50 0.08 -6.64
C LYS A 27 8.20 0.53 -5.36
N PHE A 28 7.44 0.62 -4.29
CA PHE A 28 7.96 0.99 -2.98
C PHE A 28 8.34 -0.27 -2.19
N SER A 29 9.42 -0.17 -1.41
CA SER A 29 9.91 -1.28 -0.59
C SER A 29 10.59 -0.77 0.67
N TYR A 30 10.40 -1.47 1.79
CA TYR A 30 11.19 -1.28 2.99
C TYR A 30 12.46 -2.14 2.98
N LYS A 31 13.53 -1.60 3.56
CA LYS A 31 14.71 -2.36 3.93
C LYS A 31 14.65 -2.59 5.44
N LEU A 32 14.42 -3.83 5.83
CA LEU A 32 14.28 -4.24 7.22
C LEU A 32 15.54 -5.00 7.63
N THR A 33 15.98 -4.81 8.87
CA THR A 33 17.06 -5.61 9.46
C THR A 33 16.44 -6.39 10.62
N ASP A 34 16.59 -7.71 10.61
CA ASP A 34 16.09 -8.54 11.70
C ASP A 34 17.00 -8.48 12.94
N ASN A 35 16.57 -9.13 14.01
CA ASN A 35 17.33 -9.24 15.26
C ASN A 35 18.65 -10.03 15.13
N GLN A 36 18.86 -10.74 14.02
CA GLN A 36 20.07 -11.47 13.69
C GLN A 36 20.98 -10.68 12.74
N GLY A 37 20.62 -9.44 12.39
CA GLY A 37 21.38 -8.57 11.49
C GLY A 37 21.18 -8.88 10.00
N LYS A 38 20.24 -9.75 9.63
CA LYS A 38 19.94 -10.06 8.23
C LYS A 38 19.07 -8.96 7.63
N GLU A 39 19.58 -8.36 6.57
CA GLU A 39 18.84 -7.39 5.80
C GLU A 39 17.87 -8.09 4.83
N SER A 40 16.61 -7.64 4.82
CA SER A 40 15.58 -8.10 3.90
C SER A 40 14.90 -6.91 3.23
N ARG A 41 14.64 -7.04 1.93
CA ARG A 41 13.86 -6.05 1.17
C ARG A 41 12.45 -6.58 0.98
N MET A 42 11.46 -5.85 1.50
CA MET A 42 10.04 -6.21 1.38
C MET A 42 9.28 -5.15 0.60
N MET A 43 8.53 -5.60 -0.40
CA MET A 43 7.72 -4.75 -1.26
C MET A 43 6.43 -4.35 -0.55
N ILE A 44 5.96 -3.12 -0.81
CA ILE A 44 4.68 -2.60 -0.34
C ILE A 44 3.69 -2.64 -1.50
N GLU A 45 2.62 -3.41 -1.32
CA GLU A 45 1.50 -3.59 -2.25
C GLU A 45 0.20 -3.12 -1.58
N ASP A 46 0.29 -1.96 -0.94
CA ASP A 46 -0.82 -1.25 -0.32
C ASP A 46 -1.38 -0.23 -1.32
N TRP A 47 -2.69 -0.17 -1.50
CA TRP A 47 -3.30 0.83 -2.38
C TRP A 47 -3.09 2.27 -1.87
N GLU A 48 -2.97 2.46 -0.55
CA GLU A 48 -2.82 3.78 0.07
C GLU A 48 -1.54 4.50 -0.37
N ILE A 49 -0.43 3.77 -0.56
CA ILE A 49 0.84 4.37 -1.00
C ILE A 49 0.75 4.88 -2.44
N GLY A 50 0.02 4.15 -3.29
CA GLY A 50 -0.24 4.55 -4.67
C GLY A 50 -1.12 5.80 -4.73
N GLN A 51 -2.17 5.86 -3.91
CA GLN A 51 -3.00 7.06 -3.79
C GLN A 51 -2.23 8.27 -3.27
N LEU A 52 -1.37 8.07 -2.26
CA LEU A 52 -0.52 9.13 -1.74
C LEU A 52 0.42 9.67 -2.84
N TYR A 53 1.03 8.78 -3.62
CA TYR A 53 1.86 9.18 -4.75
C TYR A 53 1.09 10.04 -5.74
N TRP A 54 -0.10 9.62 -6.18
CA TRP A 54 -0.89 10.41 -7.14
C TRP A 54 -1.32 11.77 -6.57
N LYS A 55 -1.68 11.84 -5.28
CA LYS A 55 -1.98 13.11 -4.60
C LYS A 55 -0.77 14.05 -4.60
N CYS A 56 0.42 13.54 -4.29
CA CYS A 56 1.66 14.32 -4.32
C CYS A 56 2.04 14.72 -5.76
N PHE A 57 1.85 13.82 -6.74
CA PHE A 57 2.14 14.08 -8.15
C PHE A 57 1.30 15.23 -8.70
N VAL A 58 -0.01 15.24 -8.41
CA VAL A 58 -0.90 16.36 -8.78
C VAL A 58 -0.50 17.65 -8.05
N ARG A 59 -0.15 17.56 -6.76
CA ARG A 59 0.28 18.72 -5.96
C ARG A 59 1.54 19.39 -6.49
N HIS A 60 2.47 18.62 -7.05
CA HIS A 60 3.73 19.13 -7.60
C HIS A 60 3.68 19.34 -9.13
N GLU A 61 2.49 19.50 -9.70
CA GLU A 61 2.29 19.81 -11.13
C GLU A 61 2.97 18.82 -12.09
N GLY A 62 3.07 17.55 -11.68
CA GLY A 62 3.69 16.48 -12.49
C GLY A 62 5.16 16.21 -12.19
N ASP A 63 5.75 16.82 -11.16
CA ASP A 63 7.12 16.50 -10.73
C ASP A 63 7.15 15.18 -9.94
N GLU A 64 7.52 14.10 -10.63
CA GLU A 64 7.62 12.75 -10.06
C GLU A 64 8.64 12.67 -8.92
N VAL A 65 9.76 13.39 -9.02
CA VAL A 65 10.86 13.31 -8.05
C VAL A 65 10.41 13.86 -6.69
N LYS A 66 9.71 15.00 -6.71
CA LYS A 66 9.11 15.56 -5.49
C LYS A 66 8.01 14.66 -4.93
N ALA A 67 7.19 14.06 -5.79
CA ALA A 67 6.13 13.15 -5.34
C ALA A 67 6.69 11.90 -4.64
N VAL A 68 7.72 11.26 -5.22
CA VAL A 68 8.41 10.11 -4.59
C VAL A 68 9.06 10.53 -3.27
N LYS A 69 9.68 11.72 -3.23
CA LYS A 69 10.30 12.25 -2.01
C LYS A 69 9.29 12.47 -0.88
N ASP A 70 8.11 12.98 -1.19
CA ASP A 70 7.05 13.20 -0.21
C ASP A 70 6.48 11.89 0.32
N VAL A 71 6.21 10.91 -0.57
CA VAL A 71 5.79 9.57 -0.17
C VAL A 71 6.81 8.93 0.76
N ARG A 72 8.10 8.99 0.39
CA ARG A 72 9.19 8.49 1.23
C ARG A 72 9.25 9.22 2.57
N THR A 73 9.08 10.54 2.58
CA THR A 73 9.11 11.35 3.79
C THR A 73 7.98 10.94 4.73
N LYS A 74 6.76 10.72 4.22
CA LYS A 74 5.63 10.30 5.05
C LYS A 74 5.81 8.88 5.60
N TYR A 75 6.13 7.91 4.76
CA TYR A 75 6.29 6.52 5.21
C TYR A 75 7.52 6.32 6.10
N PHE A 76 8.64 7.01 5.83
CA PHE A 76 9.86 6.84 6.61
C PHE A 76 9.95 7.80 7.80
N ASN A 77 9.78 9.11 7.59
CA ASN A 77 9.98 10.08 8.67
C ASN A 77 8.77 10.22 9.58
N ASP A 78 7.54 10.11 9.09
CA ASP A 78 6.36 10.13 9.96
C ASP A 78 6.10 8.72 10.52
N PHE A 79 5.81 7.73 9.66
CA PHE A 79 5.35 6.43 10.17
C PHE A 79 6.45 5.64 10.88
N ALA A 80 7.60 5.42 10.25
CA ALA A 80 8.63 4.54 10.83
C ALA A 80 9.41 5.16 12.01
N LYS A 81 9.52 6.50 12.08
CA LYS A 81 10.32 7.16 13.14
C LYS A 81 9.50 7.69 14.31
N THR A 82 8.24 8.07 14.10
CA THR A 82 7.46 8.74 15.15
C THR A 82 6.35 7.88 15.75
N LYS A 83 5.96 6.81 15.07
CA LYS A 83 4.83 5.95 15.43
C LYS A 83 5.27 4.51 15.56
N ASP A 84 4.44 3.70 16.20
CA ASP A 84 4.68 2.27 16.33
C ASP A 84 4.19 1.56 15.07
N LEU A 85 5.04 1.53 14.04
CA LEU A 85 4.69 1.02 12.72
C LEU A 85 4.55 -0.51 12.71
N HIS A 86 3.31 -0.96 12.62
CA HIS A 86 2.94 -2.34 12.38
C HIS A 86 2.74 -2.58 10.89
N LEU A 87 3.32 -3.65 10.36
CA LEU A 87 3.22 -4.05 8.96
C LEU A 87 2.33 -5.28 8.86
N PHE A 88 1.26 -5.21 8.07
CA PHE A 88 0.47 -6.38 7.71
C PHE A 88 1.14 -7.08 6.55
N LEU A 89 1.50 -8.34 6.76
CA LEU A 89 2.21 -9.15 5.79
C LEU A 89 1.26 -10.14 5.14
N GLY A 90 1.28 -10.16 3.81
CA GLY A 90 0.61 -11.16 3.00
C GLY A 90 1.62 -11.98 2.20
N THR A 91 1.13 -13.03 1.56
CA THR A 91 1.89 -13.79 0.57
C THR A 91 1.06 -13.90 -0.69
N THR A 92 1.72 -13.89 -1.85
CA THR A 92 1.04 -14.18 -3.12
C THR A 92 1.13 -15.68 -3.42
N PHE A 93 0.04 -16.25 -3.96
CA PHE A 93 -0.03 -17.68 -4.28
C PHE A 93 1.15 -18.15 -5.14
N LYS A 94 1.54 -17.35 -6.13
CA LYS A 94 2.67 -17.64 -7.02
C LYS A 94 4.01 -17.78 -6.29
N PHE A 95 4.28 -16.93 -5.30
CA PHE A 95 5.54 -16.96 -4.56
C PHE A 95 5.53 -18.00 -3.45
N HIS A 96 4.35 -18.26 -2.86
CA HIS A 96 4.15 -19.35 -1.91
C HIS A 96 4.40 -20.72 -2.58
N LEU A 97 3.79 -20.97 -3.74
CA LEU A 97 3.98 -22.21 -4.51
C LEU A 97 5.42 -22.44 -4.98
N ARG A 98 6.21 -21.37 -5.12
CA ARG A 98 7.60 -21.44 -5.60
C ARG A 98 8.62 -21.63 -4.48
N ASN A 99 8.19 -21.82 -3.23
CA ASN A 99 9.07 -21.85 -2.06
C ASN A 99 10.11 -20.70 -2.09
N ALA A 100 9.65 -19.49 -2.40
CA ALA A 100 10.54 -18.34 -2.49
C ALA A 100 11.17 -18.05 -1.11
N HIS A 101 12.46 -17.71 -1.10
CA HIS A 101 13.20 -17.40 0.13
C HIS A 101 12.60 -16.26 0.97
N ASN A 102 11.83 -15.36 0.35
CA ASN A 102 11.00 -14.37 1.03
C ASN A 102 9.70 -14.14 0.25
N PRO A 103 8.59 -14.83 0.59
CA PRO A 103 7.32 -14.70 -0.11
C PRO A 103 6.47 -13.53 0.42
N PHE A 104 6.95 -12.81 1.44
CA PHE A 104 6.17 -11.81 2.15
C PHE A 104 6.15 -10.47 1.42
N ILE A 105 4.94 -9.93 1.29
CA ILE A 105 4.65 -8.58 0.81
C ILE A 105 3.91 -7.82 1.89
N ILE A 106 4.14 -6.51 1.98
CA ILE A 106 3.41 -5.64 2.89
C ILE A 106 2.12 -5.24 2.19
N ILE A 107 0.99 -5.70 2.71
CA ILE A 107 -0.34 -5.43 2.16
C ILE A 107 -1.05 -4.26 2.85
N GLY A 108 -0.49 -3.79 3.97
CA GLY A 108 -1.02 -2.65 4.69
C GLY A 108 -0.08 -2.19 5.80
N THR A 109 -0.25 -0.95 6.23
CA THR A 109 0.49 -0.37 7.35
C THR A 109 -0.46 0.15 8.41
N PHE A 110 -0.16 -0.13 9.68
CA PHE A 110 -0.89 0.41 10.82
C PHE A 110 0.09 1.17 11.70
N GLN A 111 -0.22 2.43 11.98
CA GLN A 111 0.70 3.36 12.65
C GLN A 111 0.02 4.03 13.86
N PRO A 112 -0.30 3.28 14.93
CA PRO A 112 -0.82 3.86 16.15
C PRO A 112 0.16 4.89 16.73
N LYS A 113 -0.40 5.92 17.35
CA LYS A 113 0.41 6.85 18.15
C LYS A 113 0.91 6.10 19.39
N ILE A 114 2.17 6.32 19.75
CA ILE A 114 2.72 5.77 20.99
C ILE A 114 2.00 6.47 22.15
N ILE A 115 1.15 5.74 22.86
CA ILE A 115 0.49 6.22 24.07
C ILE A 115 1.37 5.79 25.24
N THR A 116 2.15 6.73 25.77
CA THR A 116 2.89 6.51 27.01
C THR A 116 1.89 6.59 28.15
N GLN A 117 1.42 5.44 28.63
CA GLN A 117 0.52 5.39 29.79
C GLN A 117 1.30 5.85 31.04
N GLY A 118 1.00 7.05 31.53
CA GLY A 118 1.76 7.74 32.57
C GLY A 118 1.67 7.14 33.98
N SER A 119 0.59 6.41 34.29
CA SER A 119 0.48 5.48 35.41
C SER A 119 -0.79 4.65 35.26
N LEU A 120 -0.81 3.46 35.87
CA LEU A 120 -2.03 2.77 36.26
C LEU A 120 -2.19 3.05 37.75
N PHE A 121 -3.29 3.75 38.07
CA PHE A 121 -3.63 4.29 39.39
C PHE A 121 -2.84 5.54 39.79
#